data_AF-A0A3R8LN24-F1
#
_entry.id   AF-A0A3R8LN24-F1
#
_cell.length_a   1.000
_cell.length_b   1.000
_cell.length_c   1.000
_cell.angle_alpha   90.00
_cell.angle_beta   90.00
_cell.angle_gamma   90.00
#
_symmetry.space_group_name_H-M   'P 1'
#
loop_
_entity.id
_entity.type
_entity.pdbx_description
1 polymer ?
#
loop_
_entity_poly.entity_id
_entity_poly.type
_entity_poly.pdbx_seq_one_letter_code
_entity_poly.pdbx_strand_id
1 'polypeptide(L)'
;MRILPVSLDAVLVELSSLDETLALLEALQADPVEGVVDLVPAARTLLVQFQPWVCTQAALVAQIRSRQGRPRAREQAGELVQIPVRYDGEDLPEMAAYLKLTADELVRRHAALVWTVAFTGFAPGFAYLAGGDPVFDVPRRSSPRTRIPAGSVGLAGRFSGVYPRATPGGWQLIGTTDVPMWDLARATPALLQPGMRVQFVDVATDAGAALQAAYARGKSENLRVVDAGAGATLHGTERRVPGLHGHDAGVDAAPGPDGITVLEVLHTGLQALFQDAGRAGMAGQGVSASGALDRTAFRLANQLLGNVPDAPVVELLHGGFSVRTLQRTVVALTGATGPLTLRDGQGRLLPAVRHQPLALDPGDVLTVGAPERGLRTYLGVRGGFAVAPVLGSCATDTLAGVGPEPLQAGQRLRAGGLIRGAVDAPEAGSPTLEVLLPHLPETSPGARGAGDGTSVRGDAQTQVTDGDVRPGSGTAHVAVQGTAAADPPAAWRHAIVLDITLGPRTDWFDDESLRRLVQQGWQVTQQSSRVGLRLQGEALLQRAAAYAGVELPSEGTALGALQVPANGQPVLFLADHPLTGGYPVIGCVAPYHLDRAAQLPAGTFVRFRVVAPFVEHGK
;
A
#
# COMPACT_ATOMS: atom_id res chain seq x y z
N MET A 1 -6.50 -2.35 26.33
CA MET A 1 -5.67 -1.77 25.26
C MET A 1 -4.28 -2.41 25.30
N ARG A 2 -3.81 -2.91 24.16
CA ARG A 2 -2.43 -3.36 23.94
C ARG A 2 -1.79 -2.42 22.93
N ILE A 3 -0.49 -2.15 23.05
CA ILE A 3 0.25 -1.36 22.05
C ILE A 3 1.37 -2.26 21.56
N LEU A 4 1.25 -2.67 20.30
CA LEU A 4 2.08 -3.69 19.68
C LEU A 4 3.15 -3.02 18.80
N PRO A 5 4.38 -3.56 18.78
CA PRO A 5 5.43 -3.08 17.89
C PRO A 5 5.06 -3.38 16.43
N VAL A 6 5.35 -2.45 15.54
CA VAL A 6 5.26 -2.67 14.09
C VAL A 6 6.63 -2.44 13.48
N SER A 7 7.13 -1.21 13.52
CA SER A 7 8.44 -0.80 12.99
C SER A 7 9.04 0.28 13.89
N LEU A 8 10.18 0.86 13.47
CA LEU A 8 10.81 1.97 14.20
C LEU A 8 10.00 3.28 14.15
N ASP A 9 9.04 3.38 13.23
CA ASP A 9 8.25 4.56 12.89
C ASP A 9 6.72 4.28 12.89
N ALA A 10 6.31 3.12 13.41
CA ALA A 10 4.89 2.78 13.55
C ALA A 10 4.60 1.89 14.77
N VAL A 11 3.43 2.07 15.36
CA VAL A 11 2.87 1.20 16.41
C VAL A 11 1.42 0.83 16.08
N LEU A 12 0.98 -0.34 16.52
CA LEU A 12 -0.42 -0.76 16.39
C LEU A 12 -1.10 -0.77 17.76
N VAL A 13 -2.12 0.07 17.93
CA VAL A 13 -2.93 0.09 19.15
C VAL A 13 -4.08 -0.90 18.97
N GLU A 14 -4.16 -1.93 19.80
CA GLU A 14 -5.26 -2.90 19.83
C GLU A 14 -6.20 -2.62 21.02
N LEU A 15 -7.48 -2.53 20.71
CA LEU A 15 -8.56 -2.10 21.61
C LEU A 15 -9.61 -3.20 21.75
N SER A 16 -10.50 -3.07 22.74
CA SER A 16 -11.47 -4.13 23.04
C SER A 16 -12.57 -4.26 21.98
N SER A 17 -12.89 -3.14 21.31
CA SER A 17 -14.04 -2.99 20.44
C SER A 17 -13.81 -1.89 19.40
N LEU A 18 -14.67 -1.86 18.38
CA LEU A 18 -14.69 -0.81 17.37
C LEU A 18 -14.98 0.57 17.99
N ASP A 19 -15.88 0.65 18.96
CA ASP A 19 -16.24 1.91 19.61
C ASP A 19 -15.03 2.53 20.33
N GLU A 20 -14.21 1.72 20.99
CA GLU A 20 -12.95 2.20 21.57
C GLU A 20 -11.95 2.68 20.50
N THR A 21 -11.86 1.99 19.36
CA THR A 21 -11.02 2.42 18.23
C THR A 21 -11.44 3.79 17.72
N LEU A 22 -12.73 3.98 17.47
CA LEU A 22 -13.25 5.25 16.95
C LEU A 22 -13.12 6.36 18.00
N ALA A 23 -13.33 6.07 19.28
CA ALA A 23 -13.12 7.03 20.35
C ALA A 23 -11.66 7.51 20.43
N LEU A 24 -10.69 6.59 20.31
CA LEU A 24 -9.27 6.94 20.31
C LEU A 24 -8.89 7.74 19.05
N LEU A 25 -9.42 7.36 17.88
CA LEU A 25 -9.22 8.09 16.64
C LEU A 25 -9.72 9.54 16.77
N GLU A 26 -10.96 9.74 17.22
CA GLU A 26 -11.54 11.06 17.45
C GLU A 26 -10.70 11.88 18.43
N ALA A 27 -10.22 11.27 19.53
CA ALA A 27 -9.37 11.95 20.51
C ALA A 27 -8.00 12.37 19.95
N LEU A 28 -7.39 11.56 19.07
CA LEU A 28 -6.13 11.90 18.40
C LEU A 28 -6.31 12.93 17.30
N GLN A 29 -7.47 12.98 16.65
CA GLN A 29 -7.78 14.01 15.65
C GLN A 29 -8.13 15.36 16.30
N ALA A 30 -8.85 15.34 17.41
CA ALA A 30 -9.23 16.56 18.14
C ALA A 30 -8.04 17.22 18.86
N ASP A 31 -7.07 16.41 19.29
CA ASP A 31 -5.85 16.85 19.98
C ASP A 31 -4.62 16.13 19.38
N PRO A 32 -4.16 16.57 18.18
CA PRO A 32 -3.08 15.91 17.44
C PRO A 32 -1.76 15.86 18.19
N VAL A 33 -1.07 14.73 18.07
CA VAL A 33 0.29 14.56 18.60
C VAL A 33 1.28 15.00 17.53
N GLU A 34 2.14 15.96 17.86
CA GLU A 34 3.20 16.41 16.96
C GLU A 34 4.10 15.22 16.55
N GLY A 35 4.39 15.12 15.25
CA GLY A 35 5.17 14.04 14.67
C GLY A 35 4.36 12.81 14.23
N VAL A 36 3.06 12.70 14.55
CA VAL A 36 2.18 11.70 13.92
C VAL A 36 1.93 12.10 12.47
N VAL A 37 2.14 11.16 11.55
CA VAL A 37 2.05 11.36 10.10
C VAL A 37 0.77 10.79 9.53
N ASP A 38 0.33 9.63 10.02
CA ASP A 38 -0.85 8.95 9.52
C ASP A 38 -1.53 8.10 10.60
N LEU A 39 -2.85 7.96 10.46
CA LEU A 39 -3.71 7.19 11.36
C LEU A 39 -4.59 6.27 10.51
N VAL A 40 -4.40 4.96 10.66
CA VAL A 40 -5.18 3.95 9.92
C VAL A 40 -6.06 3.17 10.90
N PRO A 41 -7.33 3.60 11.09
CA PRO A 41 -8.29 2.86 11.90
C PRO A 41 -8.75 1.58 11.18
N ALA A 42 -9.03 0.56 11.96
CA ALA A 42 -9.62 -0.69 11.50
C ALA A 42 -10.53 -1.29 12.58
N ALA A 43 -10.90 -2.58 12.47
CA ALA A 43 -11.98 -3.16 13.27
C ALA A 43 -11.78 -2.99 14.80
N ARG A 44 -10.60 -3.36 15.31
CA ARG A 44 -10.24 -3.20 16.73
C ARG A 44 -8.85 -2.62 16.92
N THR A 45 -8.30 -2.03 15.86
CA THR A 45 -6.94 -1.54 15.84
C THR A 45 -6.83 -0.16 15.24
N LEU A 46 -5.85 0.60 15.71
CA LEU A 46 -5.44 1.88 15.14
C LEU A 46 -3.93 1.83 14.90
N LEU A 47 -3.51 1.78 13.63
CA LEU A 47 -2.11 1.93 13.27
C LEU A 47 -1.76 3.42 13.33
N VAL A 48 -0.69 3.74 14.05
CA VAL A 48 -0.18 5.11 14.17
C VAL A 48 1.22 5.16 13.58
N GLN A 49 1.37 5.90 12.48
CA GLN A 49 2.67 6.19 11.88
C GLN A 49 3.18 7.53 12.39
N PHE A 50 4.47 7.61 12.71
CA PHE A 50 5.07 8.80 13.30
C PHE A 50 6.51 9.00 12.86
N GLN A 51 7.05 10.20 13.07
CA GLN A 51 8.44 10.55 12.81
C GLN A 51 9.27 10.42 14.10
N PRO A 52 10.16 9.43 14.22
CA PRO A 52 10.89 9.16 15.46
C PRO A 52 11.83 10.31 15.90
N TRP A 53 12.26 11.15 14.96
CA TRP A 53 13.08 12.33 15.24
C TRP A 53 12.27 13.55 15.73
N VAL A 54 10.94 13.53 15.58
CA VAL A 54 10.03 14.56 16.12
C VAL A 54 9.41 14.08 17.43
N CYS A 55 8.88 12.86 17.45
CA CYS A 55 8.25 12.25 18.61
C CYS A 55 8.87 10.89 18.89
N THR A 56 9.45 10.71 20.07
CA THR A 56 9.95 9.38 20.45
C THR A 56 8.78 8.42 20.62
N GLN A 57 9.01 7.14 20.33
CA GLN A 57 7.99 6.11 20.50
C GLN A 57 7.44 6.04 21.92
N ALA A 58 8.29 6.24 22.94
CA ALA A 58 7.86 6.28 24.34
C ALA A 58 6.93 7.48 24.62
N ALA A 59 7.25 8.66 24.09
CA ALA A 59 6.40 9.84 24.21
C ALA A 59 5.06 9.64 23.50
N LEU A 60 5.06 9.09 22.28
CA LEU A 60 3.85 8.77 21.53
C LEU A 60 2.95 7.80 22.32
N VAL A 61 3.52 6.73 22.87
CA VAL A 61 2.79 5.75 23.68
C VAL A 61 2.16 6.38 24.92
N ALA A 62 2.87 7.27 25.61
CA ALA A 62 2.33 8.00 26.74
C ALA A 62 1.15 8.91 26.35
N GLN A 63 1.26 9.59 25.21
CA GLN A 63 0.20 10.44 24.65
C GLN A 63 -1.04 9.65 24.22
N ILE A 64 -0.87 8.45 23.63
CA ILE A 64 -1.97 7.56 23.29
C ILE A 64 -2.68 7.10 24.56
N ARG A 65 -1.93 6.66 25.58
CA ARG A 65 -2.48 6.19 26.86
C ARG A 65 -3.27 7.29 27.59
N SER A 66 -2.81 8.53 27.59
CA SER A 66 -3.51 9.65 28.25
C SER A 66 -4.84 10.03 27.60
N ARG A 67 -5.10 9.56 26.37
CA ARG A 67 -6.35 9.77 25.62
C ARG A 67 -7.32 8.58 25.72
N GLN A 68 -6.89 7.44 26.27
CA GLN A 68 -7.73 6.26 26.40
C GLN A 68 -8.93 6.53 27.31
N GLY A 69 -10.11 6.02 26.95
CA GLY A 69 -11.32 6.10 27.77
C GLY A 69 -12.02 7.47 27.75
N ARG A 70 -11.53 8.42 26.94
CA ARG A 70 -12.29 9.64 26.64
C ARG A 70 -13.58 9.21 25.93
N PRO A 71 -14.76 9.60 26.45
CA PRO A 71 -16.01 9.28 25.78
C PRO A 71 -16.03 9.92 24.40
N ARG A 72 -16.59 9.24 23.41
CA ARG A 72 -16.92 9.89 22.14
C ARG A 72 -17.77 11.11 22.45
N ALA A 73 -17.48 12.23 21.79
CA ALA A 73 -18.41 13.34 21.80
C ALA A 73 -19.70 12.85 21.12
N ARG A 74 -20.72 12.50 21.94
CA ARG A 74 -22.02 12.09 21.41
C ARG A 74 -22.62 13.28 20.66
N GLU A 75 -23.08 13.01 19.44
CA GLU A 75 -23.77 13.94 18.54
C GLU A 75 -22.91 15.06 17.92
N GLN A 76 -22.06 14.69 16.95
CA GLN A 76 -22.16 15.40 15.69
C GLN A 76 -22.97 14.52 14.75
N ALA A 77 -24.12 15.02 14.30
CA ALA A 77 -24.91 14.39 13.25
C ALA A 77 -24.06 14.40 11.97
N GLY A 78 -23.23 13.37 11.81
CA GLY A 78 -22.48 13.15 10.59
C GLY A 78 -23.45 13.18 9.41
N GLU A 79 -22.99 13.78 8.32
CA GLU A 79 -23.74 13.90 7.07
C GLU A 79 -24.39 12.54 6.71
N LEU A 80 -25.70 12.54 6.43
CA LEU A 80 -26.41 11.33 6.03
C LEU A 80 -26.39 11.21 4.51
N VAL A 81 -25.80 10.13 4.02
CA VAL A 81 -25.74 9.76 2.61
C VAL A 81 -26.73 8.63 2.35
N GLN A 82 -27.69 8.86 1.45
CA GLN A 82 -28.63 7.83 1.02
C GLN A 82 -28.17 7.16 -0.27
N ILE A 83 -28.09 5.83 -0.29
CA ILE A 83 -27.60 5.06 -1.44
C ILE A 83 -28.74 4.19 -1.98
N PRO A 84 -29.20 4.38 -3.23
CA PRO A 84 -30.18 3.52 -3.87
C PRO A 84 -29.56 2.13 -4.14
N VAL A 85 -30.26 1.06 -3.76
CA VAL A 85 -29.81 -0.32 -3.93
C VAL A 85 -30.89 -1.16 -4.60
N ARG A 86 -30.50 -1.92 -5.62
CA ARG A 86 -31.24 -3.09 -6.10
C ARG A 86 -30.85 -4.28 -5.23
N TYR A 87 -31.78 -4.88 -4.53
CA TYR A 87 -31.52 -6.08 -3.72
C TYR A 87 -31.57 -7.35 -4.57
N ASP A 88 -30.62 -7.45 -5.50
CA ASP A 88 -30.46 -8.52 -6.49
C ASP A 88 -29.20 -9.38 -6.25
N GLY A 89 -28.61 -9.29 -5.05
CA GLY A 89 -27.36 -9.97 -4.72
C GLY A 89 -27.48 -11.49 -4.74
N GLU A 90 -26.46 -12.15 -5.26
CA GLU A 90 -26.43 -13.61 -5.41
C GLU A 90 -26.54 -14.38 -4.09
N ASP A 91 -26.05 -13.81 -2.97
CA ASP A 91 -26.07 -14.44 -1.66
C ASP A 91 -27.34 -14.09 -0.87
N LEU A 92 -28.21 -13.20 -1.37
CA LEU A 92 -29.39 -12.73 -0.64
C LEU A 92 -30.32 -13.88 -0.17
N PRO A 93 -30.68 -14.87 -1.01
CA PRO A 93 -31.54 -15.97 -0.56
C PRO A 93 -30.86 -16.87 0.47
N GLU A 94 -29.57 -17.16 0.30
CA GLU A 94 -28.78 -17.98 1.23
C GLU A 94 -28.62 -17.28 2.58
N MET A 95 -28.35 -15.97 2.57
CA MET A 95 -28.24 -15.16 3.79
C MET A 95 -29.56 -15.00 4.51
N ALA A 96 -30.67 -14.84 3.79
CA ALA A 96 -32.00 -14.86 4.39
C ALA A 96 -32.25 -16.18 5.14
N ALA A 97 -31.95 -17.32 4.50
CA ALA A 97 -32.07 -18.63 5.14
C ALA A 97 -31.14 -18.79 6.34
N TYR A 98 -29.88 -18.37 6.23
CA TYR A 98 -28.89 -18.41 7.31
C TYR A 98 -29.35 -17.61 8.54
N LEU A 99 -29.90 -16.42 8.31
CA LEU A 99 -30.42 -15.52 9.35
C LEU A 99 -31.82 -15.89 9.84
N LYS A 100 -32.44 -16.92 9.25
CA LYS A 100 -33.83 -17.35 9.52
C LYS A 100 -34.85 -16.22 9.28
N LEU A 101 -34.61 -15.45 8.23
CA LEU A 101 -35.48 -14.37 7.74
C LEU A 101 -36.02 -14.72 6.34
N THR A 102 -37.08 -14.04 5.91
CA THR A 102 -37.41 -13.99 4.47
C THR A 102 -36.48 -12.99 3.77
N ALA A 103 -36.29 -13.12 2.46
CA ALA A 103 -35.52 -12.15 1.69
C ALA A 103 -36.08 -10.72 1.87
N ASP A 104 -37.40 -10.55 1.80
CA ASP A 104 -38.06 -9.25 2.02
C ASP A 104 -37.79 -8.69 3.42
N GLU A 105 -37.78 -9.54 4.45
CA GLU A 105 -37.49 -9.08 5.81
C GLU A 105 -36.02 -8.67 5.98
N LEU A 106 -35.10 -9.41 5.38
CA LEU A 106 -33.68 -9.04 5.34
C LEU A 106 -33.51 -7.68 4.65
N VAL A 107 -34.11 -7.49 3.48
CA VAL A 107 -34.08 -6.23 2.71
C VAL A 107 -34.66 -5.07 3.53
N ARG A 108 -35.85 -5.25 4.10
CA ARG A 108 -36.49 -4.22 4.94
C ARG A 108 -35.60 -3.82 6.10
N ARG A 109 -35.01 -4.77 6.82
CA ARG A 109 -34.12 -4.48 7.95
C ARG A 109 -32.85 -3.78 7.49
N HIS A 110 -32.21 -4.23 6.43
CA HIS A 110 -30.98 -3.63 5.92
C HIS A 110 -31.20 -2.18 5.46
N ALA A 111 -32.32 -1.90 4.77
CA ALA A 111 -32.69 -0.57 4.29
C ALA A 111 -33.17 0.38 5.42
N ALA A 112 -33.79 -0.15 6.47
CA ALA A 112 -34.27 0.66 7.60
C ALA A 112 -33.13 1.17 8.50
N LEU A 113 -31.95 0.54 8.45
CA LEU A 113 -30.82 0.90 9.30
C LEU A 113 -30.10 2.15 8.81
N VAL A 114 -29.70 2.99 9.78
CA VAL A 114 -28.73 4.05 9.58
C VAL A 114 -27.38 3.53 10.07
N TRP A 115 -26.51 3.25 9.12
CA TRP A 115 -25.15 2.79 9.35
C TRP A 115 -24.21 3.98 9.61
N THR A 116 -23.11 3.73 10.30
CA THR A 116 -22.02 4.70 10.46
C THR A 116 -20.81 4.22 9.68
N VAL A 117 -20.17 5.10 8.91
CA VAL A 117 -18.88 4.82 8.27
C VAL A 117 -17.82 4.76 9.36
N ALA A 118 -17.41 3.56 9.74
CA ALA A 118 -16.44 3.35 10.80
C ALA A 118 -15.03 3.73 10.34
N PHE A 119 -14.60 3.15 9.22
CA PHE A 119 -13.31 3.44 8.60
C PHE A 119 -13.35 3.10 7.11
N THR A 120 -12.40 3.65 6.37
CA THR A 120 -12.14 3.31 4.97
C THR A 120 -10.84 2.50 4.86
N GLY A 121 -10.79 1.56 3.94
CA GLY A 121 -9.65 0.68 3.77
C GLY A 121 -9.93 -0.35 2.70
N PHE A 122 -9.09 -1.38 2.58
CA PHE A 122 -9.15 -2.43 1.55
C PHE A 122 -8.92 -1.96 0.11
N ALA A 123 -9.65 -0.94 -0.34
CA ALA A 123 -9.47 -0.25 -1.62
C ALA A 123 -9.94 1.22 -1.50
N PRO A 124 -9.45 2.12 -2.37
CA PRO A 124 -9.93 3.51 -2.41
C PRO A 124 -11.45 3.60 -2.54
N GLY A 125 -12.07 4.33 -1.62
CA GLY A 125 -13.51 4.51 -1.54
C GLY A 125 -14.30 3.35 -0.93
N PHE A 126 -13.67 2.25 -0.51
CA PHE A 126 -14.36 1.19 0.22
C PHE A 126 -14.49 1.58 1.70
N ALA A 127 -15.72 1.64 2.18
CA ALA A 127 -16.07 2.03 3.54
C ALA A 127 -16.70 0.85 4.29
N TYR A 128 -16.24 0.64 5.53
CA TYR A 128 -16.80 -0.34 6.46
C TYR A 128 -17.92 0.32 7.26
N LEU A 129 -19.15 -0.13 7.03
CA LEU A 129 -20.35 0.44 7.64
C LEU A 129 -20.73 -0.37 8.87
N ALA A 130 -20.73 0.26 10.05
CA ALA A 130 -21.00 -0.35 11.34
C ALA A 130 -22.27 0.22 12.00
N GLY A 131 -22.68 -0.36 13.12
CA GLY A 131 -23.81 0.13 13.93
C GLY A 131 -25.19 -0.39 13.51
N GLY A 132 -25.26 -1.38 12.61
CA GLY A 132 -26.51 -2.02 12.18
C GLY A 132 -27.12 -2.98 13.20
N ASP A 133 -28.24 -3.61 12.82
CA ASP A 133 -28.91 -4.69 13.57
C ASP A 133 -27.91 -5.84 13.83
N PRO A 134 -27.73 -6.29 15.09
CA PRO A 134 -26.84 -7.40 15.43
C PRO A 134 -27.10 -8.69 14.64
N VAL A 135 -28.28 -8.86 14.05
CA VAL A 135 -28.58 -9.98 13.15
C VAL A 135 -27.63 -10.05 11.96
N PHE A 136 -27.02 -8.94 11.55
CA PHE A 136 -26.12 -8.87 10.40
C PHE A 136 -24.67 -9.28 10.71
N ASP A 137 -24.38 -9.85 11.88
CA ASP A 137 -23.08 -10.46 12.17
C ASP A 137 -22.93 -11.81 11.44
N VAL A 138 -22.51 -11.76 10.18
CA VAL A 138 -22.46 -12.94 9.28
C VAL A 138 -21.03 -13.29 8.87
N PRO A 139 -20.69 -14.58 8.73
CA PRO A 139 -19.35 -14.96 8.29
C PRO A 139 -19.13 -14.58 6.82
N ARG A 140 -17.85 -14.33 6.49
CA ARG A 140 -17.41 -14.32 5.09
C ARG A 140 -17.60 -15.71 4.47
N ARG A 141 -17.64 -15.76 3.14
CA ARG A 141 -17.53 -17.02 2.39
C ARG A 141 -16.22 -17.72 2.74
N SER A 142 -16.30 -19.04 2.91
CA SER A 142 -15.13 -19.90 3.16
C SER A 142 -14.12 -19.89 2.01
N SER A 143 -14.61 -19.67 0.78
CA SER A 143 -13.78 -19.44 -0.41
C SER A 143 -14.14 -18.09 -1.03
N PRO A 144 -13.21 -17.13 -1.10
CA PRO A 144 -13.47 -15.82 -1.68
C PRO A 144 -13.65 -15.92 -3.20
N ARG A 145 -14.50 -15.04 -3.74
CA ARG A 145 -14.64 -14.83 -5.18
C ARG A 145 -13.36 -14.23 -5.73
N THR A 146 -12.99 -14.68 -6.92
CA THR A 146 -11.87 -14.11 -7.67
C THR A 146 -12.17 -12.70 -8.18
N ARG A 147 -13.46 -12.36 -8.33
CA ARG A 147 -13.92 -11.04 -8.78
C ARG A 147 -15.33 -10.75 -8.27
N ILE A 148 -15.48 -9.66 -7.53
CA ILE A 148 -16.76 -9.03 -7.16
C ILE A 148 -16.90 -7.77 -8.02
N PRO A 149 -18.03 -7.51 -8.68
CA PRO A 149 -18.25 -6.30 -9.46
C PRO A 149 -18.21 -5.00 -8.63
N ALA A 150 -17.92 -3.88 -9.29
CA ALA A 150 -18.12 -2.56 -8.70
C ALA A 150 -19.61 -2.32 -8.43
N GLY A 151 -19.94 -1.61 -7.35
CA GLY A 151 -21.31 -1.35 -6.93
C GLY A 151 -21.97 -2.48 -6.15
N SER A 152 -21.33 -3.65 -6.00
CA SER A 152 -21.87 -4.73 -5.17
C SER A 152 -21.96 -4.29 -3.71
N VAL A 153 -23.12 -4.54 -3.09
CA VAL A 153 -23.39 -4.31 -1.66
C VAL A 153 -23.26 -5.64 -0.94
N GLY A 154 -22.46 -5.69 0.13
CA GLY A 154 -22.21 -6.94 0.85
C GLY A 154 -22.19 -6.82 2.36
N LEU A 155 -22.31 -7.98 3.01
CA LEU A 155 -22.23 -8.16 4.45
C LEU A 155 -21.06 -9.08 4.84
N ALA A 156 -20.32 -8.72 5.89
CA ALA A 156 -19.32 -9.59 6.51
C ALA A 156 -18.94 -9.12 7.92
N GLY A 157 -18.88 -10.06 8.86
CA GLY A 157 -18.87 -9.75 10.29
C GLY A 157 -20.01 -8.79 10.59
N ARG A 158 -19.75 -7.80 11.44
CA ARG A 158 -20.73 -6.76 11.82
C ARG A 158 -20.82 -5.60 10.82
N PHE A 159 -20.31 -5.77 9.60
CA PHE A 159 -20.18 -4.69 8.63
C PHE A 159 -21.06 -4.90 7.40
N SER A 160 -21.61 -3.80 6.90
CA SER A 160 -22.06 -3.64 5.51
C SER A 160 -21.06 -2.78 4.73
N GLY A 161 -21.15 -2.76 3.40
CA GLY A 161 -20.20 -2.04 2.55
C GLY A 161 -20.52 -2.15 1.08
N VAL A 162 -19.95 -1.24 0.29
CA VAL A 162 -20.12 -1.20 -1.16
C VAL A 162 -18.75 -1.30 -1.83
N TYR A 163 -18.59 -2.24 -2.75
CA TYR A 163 -17.37 -2.41 -3.51
C TYR A 163 -17.20 -1.26 -4.52
N PRO A 164 -16.18 -0.39 -4.39
CA PRO A 164 -16.03 0.76 -5.28
C PRO A 164 -15.57 0.34 -6.69
N ARG A 165 -14.89 -0.81 -6.79
CA ARG A 165 -14.30 -1.35 -8.02
C ARG A 165 -14.30 -2.87 -8.00
N ALA A 166 -14.00 -3.46 -9.16
CA ALA A 166 -13.95 -4.90 -9.28
C ALA A 166 -12.71 -5.47 -8.56
N THR A 167 -12.92 -6.22 -7.48
CA THR A 167 -11.85 -6.81 -6.66
C THR A 167 -12.22 -8.23 -6.22
N PRO A 168 -11.25 -9.11 -5.93
CA PRO A 168 -11.55 -10.36 -5.21
C PRO A 168 -12.18 -10.07 -3.84
N GLY A 169 -12.96 -10.98 -3.30
CA GLY A 169 -13.52 -10.82 -1.95
C GLY A 169 -14.45 -11.93 -1.50
N GLY A 170 -14.67 -12.03 -0.20
CA GLY A 170 -15.50 -13.08 0.41
C GLY A 170 -16.75 -12.57 1.11
N TRP A 171 -17.18 -11.32 0.88
CA TRP A 171 -18.39 -10.81 1.52
C TRP A 171 -19.64 -11.41 0.87
N GLN A 172 -20.71 -11.49 1.66
CA GLN A 172 -22.00 -12.01 1.25
C GLN A 172 -22.75 -10.92 0.48
N LEU A 173 -22.94 -11.07 -0.82
CA LEU A 173 -23.50 -10.06 -1.70
C LEU A 173 -25.02 -10.07 -1.66
N ILE A 174 -25.62 -8.96 -1.23
CA ILE A 174 -27.06 -8.82 -1.02
C ILE A 174 -27.74 -7.85 -2.00
N GLY A 175 -26.97 -7.07 -2.76
CA GLY A 175 -27.51 -6.16 -3.76
C GLY A 175 -26.44 -5.45 -4.60
N THR A 176 -26.89 -4.51 -5.41
CA THR A 176 -26.06 -3.67 -6.29
C THR A 176 -26.53 -2.21 -6.29
N THR A 177 -25.60 -1.28 -6.49
CA THR A 177 -25.87 0.14 -6.71
C THR A 177 -25.08 0.66 -7.89
N ASP A 178 -25.65 1.60 -8.65
CA ASP A 178 -24.94 2.30 -9.74
C ASP A 178 -24.22 3.56 -9.24
N VAL A 179 -24.32 3.88 -7.94
CA VAL A 179 -23.65 5.06 -7.38
C VAL A 179 -22.13 4.83 -7.34
N PRO A 180 -21.33 5.69 -7.98
CA PRO A 180 -19.88 5.53 -7.95
C PRO A 180 -19.35 5.86 -6.56
N MET A 181 -18.82 4.86 -5.85
CA MET A 181 -18.26 5.06 -4.50
C MET A 181 -16.91 5.79 -4.53
N TRP A 182 -16.21 5.74 -5.67
CA TRP A 182 -14.94 6.42 -5.93
C TRP A 182 -15.01 7.19 -7.24
N ASP A 183 -14.71 8.48 -7.23
CA ASP A 183 -14.78 9.35 -8.41
C ASP A 183 -13.79 10.53 -8.30
N LEU A 184 -12.73 10.50 -9.10
CA LEU A 184 -11.68 11.53 -9.08
C LEU A 184 -12.16 12.92 -9.54
N ALA A 185 -13.34 13.04 -10.15
CA ALA A 185 -13.91 14.33 -10.53
C ALA A 185 -14.50 15.11 -9.34
N ARG A 186 -14.70 14.46 -8.19
CA ARG A 186 -15.22 15.10 -6.97
C ARG A 186 -14.11 15.82 -6.19
N ALA A 187 -14.50 16.86 -5.45
CA ALA A 187 -13.61 17.50 -4.47
C ALA A 187 -13.05 16.50 -3.43
N THR A 188 -13.87 15.52 -3.05
CA THR A 188 -13.45 14.36 -2.26
C THR A 188 -13.84 13.09 -3.03
N PRO A 189 -12.87 12.33 -3.58
CA PRO A 189 -13.21 11.23 -4.47
C PRO A 189 -14.03 10.11 -3.84
N ALA A 190 -13.70 9.74 -2.60
CA ALA A 190 -14.46 8.76 -1.85
C ALA A 190 -15.80 9.38 -1.39
N LEU A 191 -16.91 8.79 -1.85
CA LEU A 191 -18.27 9.25 -1.51
C LEU A 191 -18.51 9.23 0.00
N LEU A 192 -17.96 8.22 0.68
CA LEU A 192 -18.13 7.98 2.10
C LEU A 192 -16.83 8.28 2.83
N GLN A 193 -16.91 9.12 3.85
CA GLN A 193 -15.82 9.45 4.76
C GLN A 193 -16.09 8.89 6.15
N PRO A 194 -15.05 8.50 6.92
CA PRO A 194 -15.19 8.11 8.32
C PRO A 194 -16.02 9.14 9.11
N GLY A 195 -16.95 8.65 9.93
CA GLY A 195 -17.88 9.49 10.71
C GLY A 195 -19.19 9.87 10.01
N MET A 196 -19.30 9.71 8.68
CA MET A 196 -20.57 9.90 7.98
C MET A 196 -21.59 8.81 8.32
N ARG A 197 -22.88 9.10 8.08
CA ARG A 197 -23.98 8.13 8.22
C ARG A 197 -24.45 7.69 6.84
N VAL A 198 -24.89 6.43 6.72
CA VAL A 198 -25.35 5.85 5.46
C VAL A 198 -26.69 5.17 5.67
N GLN A 199 -27.63 5.40 4.76
CA GLN A 199 -28.87 4.64 4.68
C GLN A 199 -29.04 4.09 3.27
N PHE A 200 -29.28 2.79 3.16
CA PHE A 200 -29.61 2.17 1.89
C PHE A 200 -31.10 2.30 1.60
N VAL A 201 -31.46 2.65 0.37
CA VAL A 201 -32.85 2.83 -0.05
C VAL A 201 -33.16 1.85 -1.17
N ASP A 202 -34.12 0.96 -0.96
CA ASP A 202 -34.51 -0.03 -1.97
C ASP A 202 -35.12 0.66 -3.19
N VAL A 203 -34.55 0.44 -4.38
CA VAL A 203 -35.06 1.01 -5.64
C VAL A 203 -36.43 0.46 -6.04
N ALA A 204 -36.88 -0.64 -5.46
CA ALA A 204 -38.25 -1.14 -5.65
C ALA A 204 -39.30 -0.21 -5.03
N THR A 205 -38.89 0.73 -4.17
CA THR A 205 -39.76 1.77 -3.61
C THR A 205 -39.73 3.06 -4.44
N ASP A 206 -40.80 3.85 -4.39
CA ASP A 206 -40.87 5.16 -5.09
C ASP A 206 -39.73 6.10 -4.67
N ALA A 207 -39.36 6.08 -3.39
CA ALA A 207 -38.25 6.87 -2.86
C ALA A 207 -36.91 6.44 -3.45
N GLY A 208 -36.64 5.13 -3.52
CA GLY A 208 -35.40 4.61 -4.10
C GLY A 208 -35.30 4.82 -5.61
N ALA A 209 -36.40 4.66 -6.35
CA ALA A 209 -36.44 4.95 -7.78
C ALA A 209 -36.17 6.44 -8.07
N ALA A 210 -36.77 7.35 -7.29
CA ALA A 210 -36.51 8.79 -7.39
C ALA A 210 -35.05 9.14 -7.05
N LEU A 211 -34.49 8.50 -6.02
CA LEU A 211 -33.11 8.65 -5.59
C LEU A 211 -32.12 8.21 -6.69
N GLN A 212 -32.32 7.03 -7.26
CA GLN A 212 -31.52 6.51 -8.38
C GLN A 212 -31.54 7.46 -9.59
N ALA A 213 -32.72 7.98 -9.94
CA ALA A 213 -32.85 8.96 -11.02
C ALA A 213 -32.15 10.29 -10.71
N ALA A 214 -32.07 10.69 -9.44
CA ALA A 214 -31.33 11.89 -9.03
C ALA A 214 -29.81 11.71 -9.17
N TYR A 215 -29.27 10.55 -8.78
CA TYR A 215 -27.86 10.20 -9.02
C TYR A 215 -27.53 10.16 -10.52
N ALA A 216 -28.38 9.56 -11.35
CA ALA A 216 -28.18 9.47 -12.80
C ALA A 216 -28.13 10.86 -13.49
N ARG A 217 -28.78 11.88 -12.93
CA ARG A 217 -28.75 13.27 -13.43
C ARG A 217 -27.52 14.07 -12.95
N GLY A 218 -26.56 13.44 -12.28
CA GLY A 218 -25.34 14.12 -11.78
C GLY A 218 -25.57 15.00 -10.55
N LYS A 219 -26.71 14.88 -9.86
CA LYS A 219 -26.99 15.64 -8.62
C LYS A 219 -26.31 15.04 -7.37
N SER A 220 -25.24 14.24 -7.50
CA SER A 220 -24.59 13.55 -6.38
C SER A 220 -24.15 14.49 -5.25
N GLU A 221 -23.71 15.71 -5.56
CA GLU A 221 -23.28 16.69 -4.54
C GLU A 221 -24.46 17.28 -3.75
N ASN A 222 -25.68 17.23 -4.30
CA ASN A 222 -26.90 17.80 -3.70
C ASN A 222 -27.79 16.76 -2.98
N LEU A 223 -27.35 15.51 -2.89
CA LEU A 223 -28.10 14.40 -2.29
C LEU A 223 -27.70 14.11 -0.83
N ARG A 224 -26.87 14.98 -0.26
CA ARG A 224 -26.39 14.95 1.11
C ARG A 224 -27.47 15.53 2.01
N VAL A 225 -28.07 14.72 2.87
CA VAL A 225 -29.06 15.20 3.85
C VAL A 225 -28.28 15.64 5.08
N VAL A 226 -28.16 16.96 5.27
CA VAL A 226 -27.72 17.51 6.55
C VAL A 226 -28.90 17.42 7.51
N ASP A 227 -28.73 16.71 8.61
CA ASP A 227 -29.74 16.55 9.65
C ASP A 227 -29.92 17.90 10.37
N ALA A 228 -30.79 18.76 9.83
CA ALA A 228 -31.20 19.98 10.49
C ALA A 228 -32.34 19.63 11.44
N GLY A 229 -32.02 19.55 12.74
CA GLY A 229 -33.04 19.53 13.78
C GLY A 229 -34.03 20.69 13.57
N ALA A 230 -35.31 20.34 13.45
CA ALA A 230 -36.47 21.22 13.44
C ALA A 230 -36.42 22.42 12.47
N GLY A 231 -36.83 22.15 11.22
CA GLY A 231 -37.56 23.10 10.36
C GLY A 231 -36.80 24.32 9.82
N ALA A 232 -36.32 24.24 8.56
CA ALA A 232 -36.31 25.40 7.66
C ALA A 232 -36.08 25.00 6.20
N THR A 233 -36.74 25.76 5.34
CA THR A 233 -36.66 25.93 3.88
C THR A 233 -35.29 25.78 3.22
N LEU A 234 -35.33 25.20 2.01
CA LEU A 234 -34.26 25.23 1.01
C LEU A 234 -33.81 26.69 0.77
N HIS A 235 -32.55 27.00 1.06
CA HIS A 235 -31.90 28.24 0.62
C HIS A 235 -30.75 27.89 -0.31
N GLY A 236 -30.98 28.11 -1.61
CA GLY A 236 -29.94 28.14 -2.61
C GLY A 236 -29.26 29.51 -2.58
N THR A 237 -28.01 29.55 -2.11
CA THR A 237 -27.11 30.67 -2.39
C THR A 237 -26.05 30.17 -3.36
N GLU A 238 -26.23 30.50 -4.64
CA GLU A 238 -25.23 30.32 -5.67
C GLU A 238 -23.97 31.12 -5.31
N ARG A 239 -22.87 30.44 -4.99
CA ARG A 239 -21.54 31.04 -5.09
C ARG A 239 -20.83 30.38 -6.27
N ARG A 240 -20.98 30.99 -7.44
CA ARG A 240 -20.23 30.67 -8.66
C ARG A 240 -18.73 30.77 -8.38
N VAL A 241 -18.03 29.65 -8.54
CA VAL A 241 -16.61 29.65 -8.90
C VAL A 241 -16.55 29.41 -10.41
N PRO A 242 -15.92 30.28 -11.22
CA PRO A 242 -15.91 30.10 -12.68
C PRO A 242 -14.90 29.05 -13.12
N GLY A 243 -15.32 28.17 -14.04
CA GLY A 243 -14.44 27.64 -15.09
C GLY A 243 -14.08 26.17 -15.01
N LEU A 244 -15.01 25.28 -15.35
CA LEU A 244 -14.68 23.97 -15.95
C LEU A 244 -15.67 23.72 -17.08
N HIS A 245 -15.17 23.74 -18.32
CA HIS A 245 -15.87 23.20 -19.49
C HIS A 245 -15.28 21.84 -19.78
N GLY A 246 -16.14 20.82 -19.83
CA GLY A 246 -15.76 19.47 -20.18
C GLY A 246 -15.40 19.34 -21.65
N HIS A 247 -14.49 18.43 -21.98
CA HIS A 247 -14.32 17.95 -23.34
C HIS A 247 -13.93 16.47 -23.41
N ASP A 248 -14.45 15.88 -24.50
CA ASP A 248 -14.46 14.48 -24.89
C ASP A 248 -13.08 13.84 -25.07
N ALA A 249 -13.10 12.51 -24.98
CA ALA A 249 -12.00 11.60 -25.23
C ALA A 249 -11.40 11.75 -26.65
N GLY A 250 -10.14 12.16 -26.69
CA GLY A 250 -9.25 12.11 -27.84
C GLY A 250 -7.82 11.93 -27.36
N VAL A 251 -6.98 11.29 -28.17
CA VAL A 251 -5.59 10.91 -27.86
C VAL A 251 -4.71 12.15 -27.66
N ASP A 252 -4.79 12.74 -26.48
CA ASP A 252 -3.86 13.71 -25.91
C ASP A 252 -4.06 13.68 -24.40
N ALA A 253 -3.02 13.32 -23.64
CA ALA A 253 -3.07 13.39 -22.18
C ALA A 253 -3.42 14.83 -21.76
N ALA A 254 -4.42 15.00 -20.89
CA ALA A 254 -4.94 16.31 -20.50
C ALA A 254 -3.81 17.26 -19.99
N PRO A 255 -3.80 18.54 -20.44
CA PRO A 255 -2.68 19.45 -20.19
C PRO A 255 -2.77 20.17 -18.82
N GLY A 256 -1.66 20.17 -18.06
CA GLY A 256 -1.36 21.10 -16.97
C GLY A 256 -0.16 20.64 -16.12
N PRO A 257 0.59 21.50 -15.39
CA PRO A 257 0.71 22.97 -15.39
C PRO A 257 1.85 23.43 -16.33
N ASP A 258 2.27 24.70 -16.30
CA ASP A 258 3.33 25.27 -17.16
C ASP A 258 4.62 24.44 -17.18
N GLY A 259 5.24 24.34 -18.36
CA GLY A 259 6.42 23.50 -18.57
C GLY A 259 6.82 23.43 -20.04
N ILE A 260 8.03 22.97 -20.31
CA ILE A 260 8.59 22.92 -21.65
C ILE A 260 8.74 21.48 -22.08
N THR A 261 8.26 21.13 -23.27
CA THR A 261 8.41 19.78 -23.82
C THR A 261 9.87 19.52 -24.17
N VAL A 262 10.48 18.56 -23.49
CA VAL A 262 11.93 18.31 -23.55
C VAL A 262 12.29 16.92 -24.05
N LEU A 263 11.43 15.91 -23.84
CA LEU A 263 11.70 14.52 -24.20
C LEU A 263 10.51 13.89 -24.92
N GLU A 264 10.76 12.93 -25.78
CA GLU A 264 9.78 12.02 -26.38
C GLU A 264 10.14 10.57 -26.01
N VAL A 265 9.19 9.82 -25.46
CA VAL A 265 9.38 8.41 -25.12
C VAL A 265 9.40 7.59 -26.41
N LEU A 266 10.48 6.86 -26.66
CA LEU A 266 10.58 5.94 -27.79
C LEU A 266 10.14 4.54 -27.39
N HIS A 267 10.63 4.07 -26.23
CA HIS A 267 10.28 2.78 -25.66
C HIS A 267 10.15 2.91 -24.15
N THR A 268 9.18 2.21 -23.57
CA THR A 268 8.86 2.28 -22.13
C THR A 268 9.60 1.22 -21.29
N GLY A 269 10.16 0.19 -21.93
CA GLY A 269 10.57 -1.03 -21.22
C GLY A 269 9.35 -1.76 -20.65
N LEU A 270 9.53 -2.50 -19.55
CA LEU A 270 8.45 -3.24 -18.89
C LEU A 270 7.41 -2.32 -18.26
N GLN A 271 7.86 -1.24 -17.60
CA GLN A 271 7.00 -0.27 -16.94
C GLN A 271 7.79 1.00 -16.64
N ALA A 272 7.16 2.15 -16.89
CA ALA A 272 7.69 3.47 -16.56
C ALA A 272 6.57 4.32 -15.95
N LEU A 273 6.74 4.72 -14.68
CA LEU A 273 5.71 5.40 -13.89
C LEU A 273 6.22 6.74 -13.38
N PHE A 274 5.35 7.74 -13.32
CA PHE A 274 5.67 8.94 -12.55
C PHE A 274 5.63 8.64 -11.05
N GLN A 275 6.66 9.11 -10.34
CA GLN A 275 6.79 8.98 -8.89
C GLN A 275 7.31 10.29 -8.29
N ASP A 276 6.77 10.66 -7.13
CA ASP A 276 7.31 11.66 -6.22
C ASP A 276 7.42 11.05 -4.80
N ALA A 277 7.40 11.88 -3.75
CA ALA A 277 7.44 11.41 -2.37
C ALA A 277 6.18 10.64 -1.92
N GLY A 278 5.10 10.67 -2.72
CA GLY A 278 3.82 10.04 -2.43
C GLY A 278 2.78 11.01 -1.85
N ARG A 279 1.65 10.45 -1.43
CA ARG A 279 0.42 11.10 -0.97
C ARG A 279 0.08 10.72 0.46
N ALA A 280 0.91 11.14 1.41
CA ALA A 280 0.66 10.92 2.83
C ALA A 280 -0.67 11.57 3.28
N GLY A 281 -1.30 11.01 4.32
CA GLY A 281 -2.53 11.56 4.92
C GLY A 281 -3.82 11.24 4.16
N MET A 282 -3.79 10.34 3.17
CA MET A 282 -4.97 9.92 2.40
C MET A 282 -5.64 8.65 2.93
N ALA A 283 -5.23 8.15 4.11
CA ALA A 283 -5.76 6.91 4.69
C ALA A 283 -7.28 6.94 4.92
N GLY A 284 -7.82 8.11 5.29
CA GLY A 284 -9.26 8.34 5.45
C GLY A 284 -10.11 8.18 4.17
N GLN A 285 -9.47 7.96 3.02
CA GLN A 285 -10.14 7.65 1.75
C GLN A 285 -9.84 6.24 1.23
N GLY A 286 -9.08 5.44 1.98
CA GLY A 286 -8.66 4.11 1.56
C GLY A 286 -7.46 4.12 0.58
N VAL A 287 -6.70 5.21 0.49
CA VAL A 287 -5.60 5.39 -0.47
C VAL A 287 -4.24 5.31 0.24
N SER A 288 -3.34 4.47 -0.28
CA SER A 288 -1.97 4.35 0.21
C SER A 288 -1.13 5.56 -0.15
N ALA A 289 -0.03 5.80 0.57
CA ALA A 289 0.87 6.89 0.24
C ALA A 289 1.59 6.71 -1.11
N SER A 290 1.84 5.47 -1.57
CA SER A 290 2.60 5.21 -2.79
C SER A 290 3.96 5.95 -2.79
N GLY A 291 4.39 6.45 -3.96
CA GLY A 291 5.64 7.18 -4.15
C GLY A 291 6.79 6.30 -4.61
N ALA A 292 7.98 6.90 -4.73
CA ALA A 292 9.20 6.18 -5.07
C ALA A 292 9.48 5.05 -4.08
N LEU A 293 9.76 3.85 -4.60
CA LEU A 293 10.06 2.68 -3.78
C LEU A 293 11.45 2.71 -3.14
N ASP A 294 12.45 3.10 -3.92
CA ASP A 294 13.81 3.42 -3.43
C ASP A 294 13.90 4.94 -3.34
N ARG A 295 13.65 5.43 -2.12
CA ARG A 295 13.57 6.86 -1.83
C ARG A 295 14.94 7.53 -1.88
N THR A 296 16.01 6.79 -1.59
CA THR A 296 17.38 7.28 -1.68
C THR A 296 17.77 7.57 -3.13
N ALA A 297 17.57 6.62 -4.05
CA ALA A 297 17.87 6.84 -5.46
C ALA A 297 17.01 7.96 -6.06
N PHE A 298 15.71 7.98 -5.73
CA PHE A 298 14.78 9.05 -6.10
C PHE A 298 15.31 10.44 -5.71
N ARG A 299 15.64 10.64 -4.42
CA ARG A 299 16.14 11.94 -3.94
C ARG A 299 17.47 12.32 -4.56
N LEU A 300 18.35 11.34 -4.75
CA LEU A 300 19.66 11.57 -5.39
C LEU A 300 19.49 12.08 -6.84
N ALA A 301 18.55 11.54 -7.61
CA ALA A 301 18.28 12.05 -8.96
C ALA A 301 17.90 13.54 -8.94
N ASN A 302 17.01 13.92 -8.01
CA ASN A 302 16.62 15.32 -7.85
C ASN A 302 17.76 16.21 -7.34
N GLN A 303 18.58 15.71 -6.40
CA GLN A 303 19.74 16.43 -5.88
C GLN A 303 20.74 16.77 -6.98
N LEU A 304 21.13 15.78 -7.80
CA LEU A 304 22.08 15.98 -8.92
C LEU A 304 21.61 17.06 -9.90
N LEU A 305 20.29 17.20 -10.05
CA LEU A 305 19.67 18.13 -10.98
C LEU A 305 19.42 19.53 -10.39
N GLY A 306 19.71 19.72 -9.10
CA GLY A 306 19.38 20.95 -8.37
C GLY A 306 17.88 21.17 -8.20
N ASN A 307 17.08 20.10 -8.27
CA ASN A 307 15.63 20.17 -8.09
C ASN A 307 15.28 20.33 -6.60
N VAL A 308 14.02 20.68 -6.31
CA VAL A 308 13.46 20.38 -4.98
C VAL A 308 13.48 18.86 -4.73
N PRO A 309 13.67 18.38 -3.48
CA PRO A 309 13.89 16.95 -3.21
C PRO A 309 12.78 16.03 -3.72
N ASP A 310 11.54 16.51 -3.65
CA ASP A 310 10.34 15.74 -3.96
C ASP A 310 9.78 16.02 -5.38
N ALA A 311 10.59 16.59 -6.27
CA ALA A 311 10.15 16.84 -7.64
C ALA A 311 9.80 15.53 -8.37
N PRO A 312 8.77 15.50 -9.23
CA PRO A 312 8.38 14.29 -9.94
C PRO A 312 9.51 13.76 -10.84
N VAL A 313 9.75 12.45 -10.75
CA VAL A 313 10.67 11.69 -11.61
C VAL A 313 9.94 10.53 -12.29
N VAL A 314 10.62 9.84 -13.20
CA VAL A 314 10.12 8.57 -13.76
C VAL A 314 10.84 7.40 -13.11
N GLU A 315 10.10 6.51 -12.44
CA GLU A 315 10.58 5.21 -11.95
C GLU A 315 10.47 4.18 -13.08
N LEU A 316 11.60 3.59 -13.46
CA LEU A 316 11.74 2.61 -14.53
C LEU A 316 11.95 1.21 -13.95
N LEU A 317 11.13 0.26 -14.36
CA LEU A 317 11.27 -1.14 -13.96
C LEU A 317 12.15 -1.90 -14.95
N HIS A 318 13.23 -2.49 -14.43
CA HIS A 318 14.22 -3.25 -15.18
C HIS A 318 14.98 -2.35 -16.17
N GLY A 319 14.67 -2.41 -17.46
CA GLY A 319 15.36 -1.67 -18.52
C GLY A 319 14.58 -1.70 -19.83
N GLY A 320 15.22 -1.32 -20.94
CA GLY A 320 14.59 -1.20 -22.26
C GLY A 320 13.85 0.13 -22.49
N PHE A 321 14.01 1.08 -21.58
CA PHE A 321 13.47 2.43 -21.72
C PHE A 321 14.38 3.27 -22.62
N SER A 322 13.78 4.10 -23.50
CA SER A 322 14.54 5.08 -24.28
C SER A 322 13.74 6.34 -24.57
N VAL A 323 14.43 7.48 -24.61
CA VAL A 323 13.86 8.79 -24.91
C VAL A 323 14.70 9.52 -25.96
N ARG A 324 14.03 10.31 -26.79
CA ARG A 324 14.65 11.30 -27.68
C ARG A 324 14.53 12.69 -27.06
N THR A 325 15.62 13.43 -27.08
CA THR A 325 15.65 14.83 -26.63
C THR A 325 15.08 15.74 -27.71
N LEU A 326 14.10 16.56 -27.34
CA LEU A 326 13.46 17.53 -28.23
C LEU A 326 14.01 18.95 -28.03
N GLN A 327 14.44 19.25 -26.81
CA GLN A 327 15.04 20.54 -26.45
C GLN A 327 16.18 20.33 -25.45
N ARG A 328 17.13 21.29 -25.42
CA ARG A 328 18.25 21.23 -24.48
C ARG A 328 17.76 21.07 -23.05
N THR A 329 18.27 20.05 -22.36
CA THR A 329 17.91 19.77 -20.98
C THR A 329 19.04 19.02 -20.28
N VAL A 330 18.89 18.85 -18.97
CA VAL A 330 19.79 18.03 -18.15
C VAL A 330 18.96 16.95 -17.47
N VAL A 331 19.43 15.70 -17.53
CA VAL A 331 18.80 14.56 -16.87
C VAL A 331 19.79 13.85 -15.95
N ALA A 332 19.28 13.06 -15.02
CA ALA A 332 20.09 12.19 -14.17
C ALA A 332 19.40 10.84 -13.99
N LEU A 333 20.20 9.76 -13.95
CA LEU A 333 19.72 8.40 -13.75
C LEU A 333 20.39 7.78 -12.54
N THR A 334 19.60 7.34 -11.55
CA THR A 334 20.07 6.75 -10.30
C THR A 334 19.37 5.42 -10.02
N GLY A 335 19.83 4.69 -9.00
CA GLY A 335 19.27 3.38 -8.61
C GLY A 335 20.02 2.25 -9.31
N ALA A 336 19.28 1.31 -9.92
CA ALA A 336 19.85 0.12 -10.56
C ALA A 336 20.97 0.47 -11.55
N THR A 337 22.02 -0.36 -11.56
CA THR A 337 23.20 -0.19 -12.41
C THR A 337 23.17 -1.18 -13.56
N GLY A 338 23.75 -0.78 -14.69
CA GLY A 338 23.76 -1.53 -15.95
C GLY A 338 23.96 -0.59 -17.13
N PRO A 339 23.91 -1.10 -18.37
CA PRO A 339 24.24 -0.32 -19.57
C PRO A 339 23.40 0.96 -19.68
N LEU A 340 24.08 2.05 -20.04
CA LEU A 340 23.48 3.34 -20.38
C LEU A 340 24.12 3.81 -21.68
N THR A 341 23.31 4.05 -22.70
CA THR A 341 23.78 4.47 -24.02
C THR A 341 23.21 5.82 -24.36
N LEU A 342 24.06 6.79 -24.67
CA LEU A 342 23.66 8.08 -25.23
C LEU A 342 24.21 8.18 -26.65
N ARG A 343 23.33 8.44 -27.62
CA ARG A 343 23.71 8.69 -29.01
C ARG A 343 23.28 10.09 -29.40
N ASP A 344 24.13 10.81 -30.12
CA ASP A 344 23.76 12.11 -30.67
C ASP A 344 22.75 11.99 -31.83
N GLY A 345 22.26 13.12 -32.33
CA GLY A 345 21.35 13.17 -33.47
C GLY A 345 21.90 12.57 -34.78
N GLN A 346 23.20 12.30 -34.87
CA GLN A 346 23.86 11.61 -36.00
C GLN A 346 24.15 10.13 -35.68
N GLY A 347 23.76 9.64 -34.51
CA GLY A 347 23.93 8.25 -34.07
C GLY A 347 25.28 7.92 -33.44
N ARG A 348 26.17 8.91 -33.26
CA ARG A 348 27.49 8.72 -32.63
C ARG A 348 27.32 8.50 -31.14
N LEU A 349 28.10 7.59 -30.57
CA LEU A 349 28.07 7.30 -29.14
C LEU A 349 28.74 8.44 -28.35
N LEU A 350 28.03 8.96 -27.35
CA LEU A 350 28.53 9.94 -26.39
C LEU A 350 28.80 9.28 -25.04
N PRO A 351 29.73 9.82 -24.22
CA PRO A 351 29.89 9.38 -22.83
C PRO A 351 28.60 9.59 -22.04
N ALA A 352 28.14 8.55 -21.35
CA ALA A 352 27.01 8.62 -20.44
C ALA A 352 27.30 7.79 -19.20
N VAL A 353 27.16 8.42 -18.03
CA VAL A 353 27.45 7.81 -16.73
C VAL A 353 26.22 7.97 -15.84
N ARG A 354 25.83 6.89 -15.16
CA ARG A 354 24.76 6.94 -14.15
C ARG A 354 25.24 7.72 -12.93
N HIS A 355 24.30 8.20 -12.10
CA HIS A 355 24.59 8.98 -10.89
C HIS A 355 25.37 10.28 -11.17
N GLN A 356 25.24 10.80 -12.39
CA GLN A 356 25.80 12.09 -12.81
C GLN A 356 24.77 12.84 -13.64
N PRO A 357 24.80 14.19 -13.64
CA PRO A 357 24.02 14.98 -14.58
C PRO A 357 24.52 14.77 -16.02
N LEU A 358 23.59 14.56 -16.95
CA LEU A 358 23.85 14.40 -18.37
C LEU A 358 23.19 15.55 -19.12
N ALA A 359 24.01 16.39 -19.76
CA ALA A 359 23.53 17.41 -20.68
C ALA A 359 23.12 16.74 -22.00
N LEU A 360 21.90 17.02 -22.46
CA LEU A 360 21.35 16.47 -23.68
C LEU A 360 21.04 17.60 -24.67
N ASP A 361 21.44 17.42 -25.92
CA ASP A 361 21.11 18.30 -27.03
C ASP A 361 19.91 17.74 -27.84
N PRO A 362 19.18 18.60 -28.58
CA PRO A 362 18.08 18.16 -29.43
C PRO A 362 18.52 17.10 -30.44
N GLY A 363 17.77 16.02 -30.53
CA GLY A 363 18.06 14.86 -31.39
C GLY A 363 18.77 13.71 -30.68
N ASP A 364 19.38 13.95 -29.52
CA ASP A 364 20.04 12.91 -28.74
C ASP A 364 19.04 11.82 -28.32
N VAL A 365 19.52 10.58 -28.26
CA VAL A 365 18.75 9.42 -27.80
C VAL A 365 19.45 8.77 -26.63
N LEU A 366 18.77 8.74 -25.50
CA LEU A 366 19.23 8.07 -24.28
C LEU A 366 18.47 6.76 -24.11
N THR A 367 19.22 5.66 -23.95
CA THR A 367 18.69 4.30 -23.79
C THR A 367 19.21 3.67 -22.51
N VAL A 368 18.28 3.18 -21.69
CA VAL A 368 18.53 2.46 -20.44
C VAL A 368 18.47 0.96 -20.73
N GLY A 369 19.62 0.28 -20.63
CA GLY A 369 19.70 -1.17 -20.78
C GLY A 369 19.12 -1.95 -19.60
N ALA A 370 19.05 -3.28 -19.73
CA ALA A 370 18.69 -4.15 -18.62
C ALA A 370 19.73 -4.02 -17.47
N PRO A 371 19.30 -3.96 -16.21
CA PRO A 371 20.18 -3.77 -15.08
C PRO A 371 20.98 -5.04 -14.80
N GLU A 372 22.25 -4.86 -14.45
CA GLU A 372 23.16 -5.90 -13.99
C GLU A 372 23.10 -6.05 -12.47
N ARG A 373 22.77 -4.96 -11.75
CA ARG A 373 22.47 -4.97 -10.32
C ARG A 373 21.28 -4.08 -10.00
N GLY A 374 20.45 -4.55 -9.08
CA GLY A 374 19.19 -3.88 -8.71
C GLY A 374 18.08 -4.14 -9.72
N LEU A 375 16.99 -3.39 -9.58
CA LEU A 375 15.78 -3.58 -10.38
C LEU A 375 15.18 -2.27 -10.89
N ARG A 376 15.28 -1.17 -10.15
CA ARG A 376 14.60 0.10 -10.44
C ARG A 376 15.59 1.23 -10.70
N THR A 377 15.41 1.92 -11.82
CA THR A 377 16.16 3.16 -12.15
C THR A 377 15.23 4.36 -12.04
N TYR A 378 15.73 5.49 -11.52
CA TYR A 378 14.98 6.75 -11.47
C TYR A 378 15.57 7.73 -12.48
N LEU A 379 14.77 8.17 -13.43
CA LEU A 379 15.11 9.22 -14.39
C LEU A 379 14.51 10.54 -13.90
N GLY A 380 15.38 11.48 -13.52
CA GLY A 380 15.00 12.87 -13.26
C GLY A 380 15.30 13.79 -14.46
N VAL A 381 14.60 14.90 -14.53
CA VAL A 381 14.90 16.04 -15.44
C VAL A 381 15.03 17.32 -14.62
N ARG A 382 15.94 18.22 -15.01
CA ARG A 382 16.09 19.51 -14.34
C ARG A 382 14.76 20.27 -14.37
N GLY A 383 14.33 20.76 -13.21
CA GLY A 383 13.02 21.36 -13.00
C GLY A 383 11.90 20.39 -12.60
N GLY A 384 12.18 19.07 -12.56
CA GLY A 384 11.20 18.01 -12.34
C GLY A 384 10.27 17.81 -13.55
N PHE A 385 9.57 16.68 -13.63
CA PHE A 385 8.54 16.53 -14.67
C PHE A 385 7.28 17.33 -14.33
N ALA A 386 6.75 18.06 -15.31
CA ALA A 386 5.49 18.78 -15.19
C ALA A 386 4.33 17.81 -15.41
N VAL A 387 3.76 17.33 -14.30
CA VAL A 387 2.66 16.37 -14.26
C VAL A 387 1.59 16.90 -13.31
N ALA A 388 0.31 16.74 -13.66
CA ALA A 388 -0.78 17.15 -12.80
C ALA A 388 -0.86 16.22 -11.57
N PRO A 389 -0.85 16.76 -10.34
CA PRO A 389 -0.98 15.93 -9.15
C PRO A 389 -2.41 15.41 -9.00
N VAL A 390 -2.54 14.14 -8.59
CA VAL A 390 -3.80 13.51 -8.18
C VAL A 390 -3.73 13.28 -6.67
N LEU A 391 -4.65 13.91 -5.94
CA LEU A 391 -4.65 13.92 -4.47
C LEU A 391 -3.34 14.43 -3.88
N GLY A 392 -2.84 15.54 -4.43
CA GLY A 392 -1.66 16.24 -3.93
C GLY A 392 -0.32 15.60 -4.31
N SER A 393 -0.31 14.56 -5.15
CA SER A 393 0.92 13.84 -5.56
C SER A 393 0.87 13.39 -7.02
N CYS A 394 2.04 13.36 -7.66
CA CYS A 394 2.29 12.82 -8.99
C CYS A 394 2.68 11.34 -8.99
N ALA A 395 2.64 10.66 -7.84
CA ALA A 395 2.96 9.25 -7.74
C ALA A 395 1.90 8.36 -8.39
N THR A 396 2.30 7.27 -9.02
CA THR A 396 1.36 6.26 -9.54
C THR A 396 1.21 5.14 -8.53
N ASP A 397 0.02 4.99 -7.96
CA ASP A 397 -0.36 3.85 -7.11
C ASP A 397 -0.99 2.76 -7.99
N THR A 398 -0.26 1.66 -8.17
CA THR A 398 -0.66 0.57 -9.06
C THR A 398 -1.78 -0.30 -8.51
N LEU A 399 -1.94 -0.38 -7.18
CA LEU A 399 -3.04 -1.12 -6.56
C LEU A 399 -4.31 -0.29 -6.58
N ALA A 400 -4.17 0.99 -6.21
CA ALA A 400 -5.26 1.92 -6.11
C ALA A 400 -5.67 2.49 -7.47
N GLY A 401 -4.90 2.35 -8.54
CA GLY A 401 -5.16 3.03 -9.82
C GLY A 401 -5.35 4.53 -9.65
N VAL A 402 -4.51 5.16 -8.83
CA VAL A 402 -4.54 6.60 -8.51
C VAL A 402 -3.22 7.21 -8.92
N GLY A 403 -3.28 8.36 -9.59
CA GLY A 403 -2.11 9.06 -10.11
C GLY A 403 -2.08 9.07 -11.64
N PRO A 404 -0.97 9.55 -12.21
CA PRO A 404 -0.76 9.54 -13.65
C PRO A 404 -0.76 8.11 -14.22
N GLU A 405 -1.24 7.95 -15.45
CA GLU A 405 -1.15 6.67 -16.15
C GLU A 405 0.31 6.29 -16.47
N PRO A 406 0.63 4.99 -16.59
CA PRO A 406 1.94 4.53 -17.05
C PRO A 406 2.32 5.15 -18.40
N LEU A 407 3.59 5.53 -18.56
CA LEU A 407 4.07 6.16 -19.79
C LEU A 407 3.85 5.27 -21.01
N GLN A 408 3.59 5.91 -22.16
CA GLN A 408 3.42 5.25 -23.45
C GLN A 408 4.49 5.68 -24.45
N ALA A 409 4.78 4.83 -25.43
CA ALA A 409 5.63 5.22 -26.57
C ALA A 409 4.98 6.35 -27.37
N GLY A 410 5.79 7.29 -27.86
CA GLY A 410 5.36 8.53 -28.52
C GLY A 410 4.95 9.64 -27.55
N GLN A 411 4.80 9.35 -26.25
CA GLN A 411 4.43 10.37 -25.26
C GLN A 411 5.54 11.42 -25.12
N ARG A 412 5.14 12.70 -25.15
CA ARG A 412 6.05 13.83 -24.96
C ARG A 412 6.04 14.27 -23.50
N LEU A 413 7.22 14.31 -22.88
CA LEU A 413 7.41 14.66 -21.47
C LEU A 413 7.85 16.12 -21.34
N ARG A 414 7.27 16.81 -20.36
CA ARG A 414 7.53 18.22 -20.08
C ARG A 414 8.36 18.37 -18.81
N ALA A 415 9.35 19.25 -18.84
CA ALA A 415 10.07 19.70 -17.65
C ALA A 415 9.35 20.92 -17.06
N GLY A 416 9.24 20.94 -15.73
CA GLY A 416 8.67 22.02 -14.94
C GLY A 416 9.73 23.03 -14.46
N GLY A 417 9.39 23.75 -13.39
CA GLY A 417 10.22 24.81 -12.81
C GLY A 417 10.65 24.57 -11.36
N LEU A 418 10.59 23.33 -10.85
CA LEU A 418 10.87 23.00 -9.44
C LEU A 418 12.38 22.94 -9.13
N ILE A 419 13.07 24.08 -9.32
CA ILE A 419 14.52 24.22 -9.13
C ILE A 419 14.80 24.88 -7.78
N ARG A 420 15.69 24.26 -6.99
CA ARG A 420 16.19 24.80 -5.72
C ARG A 420 17.63 25.29 -5.82
N GLY A 421 18.43 24.74 -6.74
CA GLY A 421 19.86 25.02 -6.83
C GLY A 421 20.48 24.76 -8.20
N ALA A 422 21.81 24.85 -8.22
CA ALA A 422 22.62 24.50 -9.39
C ALA A 422 22.58 22.97 -9.63
N VAL A 423 22.87 22.58 -10.87
CA VAL A 423 23.24 21.20 -11.18
C VAL A 423 24.58 20.95 -10.51
N ASP A 424 24.69 19.86 -9.74
CA ASP A 424 25.90 19.56 -8.97
C ASP A 424 26.42 18.16 -9.30
N ALA A 425 27.73 17.99 -9.14
CA ALA A 425 28.36 16.69 -9.23
C ALA A 425 27.94 15.82 -8.03
N PRO A 426 27.96 14.48 -8.14
CA PRO A 426 27.72 13.62 -7.00
C PRO A 426 28.72 13.95 -5.87
N GLU A 427 28.21 14.12 -4.64
CA GLU A 427 29.06 14.27 -3.46
C GLU A 427 29.92 13.01 -3.27
N ALA A 428 31.17 13.18 -2.83
CA ALA A 428 32.05 12.07 -2.51
C ALA A 428 31.42 11.18 -1.43
N GLY A 429 31.16 9.91 -1.75
CA GLY A 429 30.49 8.97 -0.84
C GLY A 429 28.95 8.94 -0.96
N SER A 430 28.37 9.57 -1.99
CA SER A 430 26.96 9.40 -2.32
C SER A 430 26.60 7.91 -2.39
N PRO A 431 25.48 7.47 -1.78
CA PRO A 431 25.13 6.06 -1.70
C PRO A 431 24.95 5.48 -3.10
N THR A 432 25.85 4.58 -3.50
CA THR A 432 25.67 3.77 -4.71
C THR A 432 24.97 2.47 -4.37
N LEU A 433 24.34 1.86 -5.38
CA LEU A 433 23.69 0.58 -5.21
C LEU A 433 24.67 -0.53 -4.80
N GLU A 434 25.96 -0.40 -5.15
CA GLU A 434 27.02 -1.32 -4.71
C GLU A 434 27.26 -1.27 -3.20
N VAL A 435 27.05 -0.10 -2.57
CA VAL A 435 27.09 0.06 -1.11
C VAL A 435 25.85 -0.55 -0.45
N LEU A 436 24.69 -0.41 -1.09
CA LEU A 436 23.40 -0.89 -0.56
C LEU A 436 23.20 -2.41 -0.76
N LEU A 437 23.77 -2.97 -1.82
CA LEU A 437 23.60 -4.36 -2.28
C LEU A 437 24.95 -4.99 -2.69
N PRO A 438 25.90 -5.19 -1.74
CA PRO A 438 27.25 -5.67 -2.05
C PRO A 438 27.30 -7.13 -2.54
N HIS A 439 26.21 -7.90 -2.36
CA HIS A 439 26.17 -9.34 -2.59
C HIS A 439 25.24 -9.79 -3.73
N LEU A 440 24.66 -8.86 -4.50
CA LEU A 440 23.93 -9.27 -5.71
C LEU A 440 24.93 -9.87 -6.70
N PRO A 441 24.71 -11.11 -7.18
CA PRO A 441 25.60 -11.73 -8.15
C PRO A 441 25.61 -10.91 -9.44
N GLU A 442 26.78 -10.78 -10.07
CA GLU A 442 26.88 -10.23 -11.41
C GLU A 442 26.07 -11.15 -12.34
N THR A 443 25.04 -10.61 -12.99
CA THR A 443 24.27 -11.38 -13.96
C THR A 443 25.08 -11.50 -15.25
N SER A 444 25.87 -12.56 -15.39
CA SER A 444 26.49 -12.89 -16.68
C SER A 444 25.40 -13.29 -17.69
N PRO A 445 25.37 -12.68 -18.89
CA PRO A 445 24.43 -13.08 -19.92
C PRO A 445 24.89 -14.42 -20.52
N GLY A 446 24.30 -15.53 -20.05
CA GLY A 446 24.41 -16.83 -20.72
C GLY A 446 24.86 -17.97 -19.83
N ALA A 447 23.92 -18.60 -19.12
CA ALA A 447 24.08 -19.97 -18.65
C ALA A 447 22.74 -20.71 -18.84
N ARG A 448 22.46 -21.12 -20.08
CA ARG A 448 21.56 -22.25 -20.32
C ARG A 448 22.32 -23.52 -19.94
N GLY A 449 21.66 -24.38 -19.17
CA GLY A 449 22.25 -25.52 -18.50
C GLY A 449 23.05 -26.46 -19.42
N ALA A 450 24.20 -26.87 -18.92
CA ALA A 450 24.79 -28.16 -19.21
C ALA A 450 24.78 -28.93 -17.89
N GLY A 451 23.95 -29.96 -17.81
CA GLY A 451 24.01 -30.91 -16.70
C GLY A 451 25.29 -31.72 -16.80
N ASP A 452 25.91 -32.02 -15.67
CA ASP A 452 26.67 -33.26 -15.56
C ASP A 452 26.57 -33.82 -14.16
N GLY A 453 26.20 -35.10 -14.11
CA GLY A 453 26.05 -35.85 -12.88
C GLY A 453 27.40 -36.21 -12.27
N THR A 454 27.42 -36.33 -10.94
CA THR A 454 28.32 -37.26 -10.27
C THR A 454 27.78 -37.56 -8.89
N SER A 455 27.40 -38.83 -8.72
CA SER A 455 27.04 -39.46 -7.46
C SER A 455 28.24 -39.60 -6.54
N VAL A 456 28.10 -39.29 -5.25
CA VAL A 456 28.94 -39.88 -4.19
C VAL A 456 28.06 -40.21 -2.98
N ARG A 457 27.97 -41.51 -2.70
CA ARG A 457 27.50 -42.10 -1.43
C ARG A 457 28.61 -42.03 -0.38
N GLY A 458 28.25 -41.96 0.89
CA GLY A 458 29.19 -42.24 1.99
C GLY A 458 28.59 -41.91 3.35
N ASP A 459 28.12 -42.96 4.02
CA ASP A 459 27.54 -42.97 5.36
C ASP A 459 28.49 -42.51 6.47
N ALA A 460 27.94 -41.91 7.53
CA ALA A 460 28.46 -42.08 8.89
C ALA A 460 27.34 -41.85 9.93
N GLN A 461 26.89 -42.94 10.53
CA GLN A 461 26.11 -43.00 11.76
C GLN A 461 26.95 -42.53 12.94
N THR A 462 26.38 -41.78 13.91
CA THR A 462 26.57 -42.10 15.35
C THR A 462 25.54 -41.43 16.27
N GLN A 463 24.76 -42.30 16.93
CA GLN A 463 24.33 -42.34 18.35
C GLN A 463 23.63 -41.14 19.02
N VAL A 464 22.40 -41.47 19.41
CA VAL A 464 21.55 -40.87 20.44
C VAL A 464 22.05 -41.30 21.82
N THR A 465 22.10 -40.38 22.78
CA THR A 465 22.01 -40.69 24.21
C THR A 465 20.95 -39.80 24.86
N ASP A 466 20.06 -40.48 25.56
CA ASP A 466 18.88 -40.01 26.27
C ASP A 466 19.26 -39.37 27.63
N GLY A 467 18.49 -38.39 28.11
CA GLY A 467 18.81 -37.68 29.35
C GLY A 467 17.79 -36.62 29.79
N ASP A 468 16.71 -37.11 30.40
CA ASP A 468 15.89 -36.54 31.47
C ASP A 468 15.23 -35.15 31.37
N VAL A 469 13.91 -35.17 31.46
CA VAL A 469 12.99 -34.02 31.61
C VAL A 469 12.61 -33.84 33.09
N ARG A 470 12.61 -32.60 33.59
CA ARG A 470 11.68 -32.15 34.67
C ARG A 470 11.19 -30.71 34.43
N PRO A 471 9.93 -30.38 34.77
CA PRO A 471 9.27 -29.14 34.36
C PRO A 471 9.43 -28.02 35.40
N GLY A 472 9.60 -26.78 34.93
CA GLY A 472 9.60 -25.57 35.74
C GLY A 472 8.82 -24.46 35.03
N SER A 473 7.74 -24.01 35.67
CA SER A 473 6.92 -22.86 35.31
C SER A 473 7.73 -21.56 35.29
N GLY A 474 7.70 -20.81 34.19
CA GLY A 474 8.28 -19.48 34.10
C GLY A 474 7.96 -18.79 32.77
N THR A 475 7.53 -17.54 32.85
CA THR A 475 7.28 -16.62 31.72
C THR A 475 8.44 -16.61 30.72
N ALA A 476 8.18 -16.99 29.46
CA ALA A 476 9.21 -17.11 28.44
C ALA A 476 9.60 -15.74 27.86
N HIS A 477 10.76 -15.23 28.27
CA HIS A 477 11.53 -14.27 27.47
C HIS A 477 12.24 -15.06 26.36
N VAL A 478 11.82 -14.94 25.10
CA VAL A 478 12.52 -15.56 23.97
C VAL A 478 13.69 -14.67 23.58
N ALA A 479 14.87 -14.95 24.15
CA ALA A 479 16.13 -14.49 23.59
C ALA A 479 16.61 -15.51 22.55
N VAL A 480 16.60 -15.15 21.27
CA VAL A 480 17.21 -15.97 20.21
C VAL A 480 18.73 -15.80 20.30
N GLN A 481 19.40 -16.58 21.15
CA GLN A 481 20.85 -16.69 21.14
C GLN A 481 21.28 -17.68 20.05
N GLY A 482 22.07 -17.18 19.09
CA GLY A 482 22.57 -17.98 17.97
C GLY A 482 23.66 -18.95 18.42
N THR A 483 23.43 -20.25 18.21
CA THR A 483 24.51 -21.23 18.10
C THR A 483 25.27 -21.00 16.79
N ALA A 484 26.56 -21.33 16.75
CA ALA A 484 27.38 -21.21 15.54
C ALA A 484 26.70 -22.01 14.40
N ALA A 485 26.10 -21.28 13.45
CA ALA A 485 25.30 -21.87 12.40
C ALA A 485 26.20 -22.60 11.40
N ALA A 486 25.78 -23.79 10.99
CA ALA A 486 26.31 -24.46 9.80
C ALA A 486 26.26 -23.50 8.60
N ASP A 487 27.20 -23.63 7.67
CA ASP A 487 27.23 -22.80 6.47
C ASP A 487 25.87 -22.86 5.74
N PRO A 488 25.32 -21.71 5.31
CA PRO A 488 24.07 -21.70 4.60
C PRO A 488 24.18 -22.54 3.30
N PRO A 489 23.11 -23.27 2.90
CA PRO A 489 23.02 -23.93 1.61
C PRO A 489 23.51 -23.05 0.47
N ALA A 490 24.25 -23.66 -0.47
CA ALA A 490 24.86 -22.95 -1.59
C ALA A 490 23.86 -22.08 -2.37
N ALA A 491 22.60 -22.54 -2.49
CA ALA A 491 21.52 -21.84 -3.19
C ALA A 491 21.25 -20.42 -2.67
N TRP A 492 21.51 -20.14 -1.39
CA TRP A 492 21.24 -18.85 -0.78
C TRP A 492 22.39 -18.34 0.11
N ARG A 493 23.62 -18.83 -0.14
CA ARG A 493 24.84 -18.39 0.55
C ARG A 493 25.05 -16.88 0.53
N HIS A 494 24.63 -16.23 -0.56
CA HIS A 494 24.73 -14.78 -0.78
C HIS A 494 23.38 -14.06 -0.64
N ALA A 495 22.45 -14.64 0.12
CA ALA A 495 21.15 -14.02 0.35
C ALA A 495 21.26 -12.62 0.95
N ILE A 496 20.40 -11.72 0.48
CA ILE A 496 20.33 -10.36 0.97
C ILE A 496 19.68 -10.34 2.35
N VAL A 497 20.37 -9.78 3.34
CA VAL A 497 19.83 -9.67 4.71
C VAL A 497 18.93 -8.44 4.80
N LEU A 498 17.71 -8.63 5.28
CA LEU A 498 16.78 -7.59 5.66
C LEU A 498 16.58 -7.63 7.19
N ASP A 499 16.61 -6.47 7.81
CA ASP A 499 16.44 -6.35 9.26
C ASP A 499 14.96 -6.21 9.53
N ILE A 500 14.46 -6.92 10.55
CA ILE A 500 13.06 -6.89 10.91
C ILE A 500 12.85 -6.58 12.39
N THR A 501 11.79 -5.84 12.68
CA THR A 501 11.16 -5.77 13.99
C THR A 501 10.07 -6.83 14.04
N LEU A 502 10.04 -7.66 15.08
CA LEU A 502 8.95 -8.62 15.25
C LEU A 502 7.69 -7.89 15.74
N GLY A 503 6.55 -8.23 15.13
CA GLY A 503 5.23 -7.69 15.43
C GLY A 503 4.47 -7.24 14.18
N PRO A 504 3.20 -6.83 14.31
CA PRO A 504 2.41 -6.81 15.55
C PRO A 504 1.81 -8.16 15.94
N ARG A 505 1.87 -9.19 15.08
CA ARG A 505 1.20 -10.49 15.30
C ARG A 505 2.18 -11.66 15.38
N THR A 506 3.37 -11.44 15.91
CA THR A 506 4.35 -12.51 16.13
C THR A 506 3.79 -13.61 17.03
N ASP A 507 2.94 -13.24 18.00
CA ASP A 507 2.20 -14.14 18.90
C ASP A 507 1.22 -15.09 18.19
N TRP A 508 0.92 -14.87 16.90
CA TRP A 508 0.07 -15.75 16.10
C TRP A 508 0.79 -16.96 15.51
N PHE A 509 2.10 -17.05 15.66
CA PHE A 509 2.95 -18.08 15.04
C PHE A 509 3.62 -18.94 16.11
N ASP A 510 3.87 -20.20 15.77
CA ASP A 510 4.62 -21.10 16.66
C ASP A 510 6.13 -20.79 16.67
N ASP A 511 6.82 -21.25 17.71
CA ASP A 511 8.26 -21.04 17.89
C ASP A 511 9.10 -21.64 16.76
N GLU A 512 8.61 -22.70 16.12
CA GLU A 512 9.28 -23.30 14.96
C GLU A 512 9.24 -22.38 13.75
N SER A 513 8.10 -21.73 13.49
CA SER A 513 7.91 -20.75 12.43
C SER A 513 8.76 -19.51 12.66
N LEU A 514 8.90 -19.06 13.91
CA LEU A 514 9.80 -17.96 14.26
C LEU A 514 11.28 -18.30 13.99
N ARG A 515 11.72 -19.51 14.35
CA ARG A 515 13.07 -19.99 14.01
C ARG A 515 13.24 -20.13 12.49
N ARG A 516 12.26 -20.71 11.82
CA ARG A 516 12.23 -20.91 10.37
C ARG A 516 12.32 -19.60 9.60
N LEU A 517 11.63 -18.54 10.05
CA LEU A 517 11.67 -17.20 9.46
C LEU A 517 13.11 -16.69 9.26
N VAL A 518 13.99 -16.90 10.24
CA VAL A 518 15.36 -16.37 10.25
C VAL A 518 16.42 -17.38 9.79
N GLN A 519 16.11 -18.69 9.85
CA GLN A 519 17.06 -19.77 9.54
C GLN A 519 17.03 -20.21 8.07
N GLN A 520 15.93 -20.01 7.33
CA GLN A 520 15.88 -20.34 5.90
C GLN A 520 16.06 -19.13 4.99
N GLY A 521 16.43 -19.40 3.73
CA GLY A 521 16.40 -18.42 2.65
C GLY A 521 15.00 -18.33 2.03
N TRP A 522 14.59 -17.10 1.69
CA TRP A 522 13.31 -16.82 1.06
C TRP A 522 13.52 -16.27 -0.35
N GLN A 523 13.04 -16.95 -1.37
CA GLN A 523 13.20 -16.52 -2.75
C GLN A 523 12.14 -15.49 -3.13
N VAL A 524 12.54 -14.35 -3.69
CA VAL A 524 11.63 -13.38 -4.32
C VAL A 524 11.05 -14.01 -5.59
N THR A 525 9.74 -14.10 -5.69
CA THR A 525 9.07 -14.73 -6.83
C THR A 525 8.75 -13.73 -7.95
N GLN A 526 8.43 -14.24 -9.15
CA GLN A 526 8.02 -13.46 -10.33
C GLN A 526 6.68 -12.71 -10.15
N GLN A 527 5.92 -13.04 -9.10
CA GLN A 527 4.63 -12.40 -8.79
C GLN A 527 4.79 -11.12 -7.94
N SER A 528 6.03 -10.67 -7.71
CA SER A 528 6.36 -9.48 -6.93
C SER A 528 6.09 -8.20 -7.72
N SER A 529 5.69 -7.13 -7.04
CA SER A 529 5.30 -5.86 -7.65
C SER A 529 5.55 -4.68 -6.70
N ARG A 530 5.06 -3.48 -7.05
CA ARG A 530 5.09 -2.32 -6.14
C ARG A 530 4.20 -2.49 -4.89
N VAL A 531 3.23 -3.41 -4.93
CA VAL A 531 2.37 -3.76 -3.79
C VAL A 531 3.16 -4.55 -2.74
N GLY A 532 4.04 -5.45 -3.20
CA GLY A 532 4.85 -6.25 -2.30
C GLY A 532 5.70 -7.31 -3.01
N LEU A 533 6.74 -7.77 -2.30
CA LEU A 533 7.52 -8.94 -2.69
C LEU A 533 6.83 -10.19 -2.19
N ARG A 534 6.54 -11.11 -3.10
CA ARG A 534 6.01 -12.43 -2.74
C ARG A 534 7.18 -13.38 -2.56
N LEU A 535 7.32 -13.90 -1.35
CA LEU A 535 8.47 -14.69 -0.94
C LEU A 535 8.11 -16.17 -0.86
N GLN A 536 9.03 -17.02 -1.30
CA GLN A 536 8.89 -18.46 -1.27
C GLN A 536 10.00 -19.09 -0.45
N GLY A 537 9.62 -19.79 0.63
CA GLY A 537 10.50 -20.66 1.42
C GLY A 537 10.20 -22.14 1.16
N GLU A 538 11.15 -23.00 1.52
CA GLU A 538 11.02 -24.45 1.43
C GLU A 538 9.96 -24.96 2.41
N ALA A 539 10.02 -24.48 3.65
CA ALA A 539 9.05 -24.82 4.69
C ALA A 539 8.10 -23.64 4.98
N LEU A 540 6.82 -23.94 5.15
CA LEU A 540 5.74 -22.96 5.33
C LEU A 540 5.71 -22.43 6.77
N LEU A 541 5.38 -21.15 6.98
CA LEU A 541 5.09 -20.66 8.34
C LEU A 541 3.69 -21.11 8.79
N GLN A 542 3.57 -21.50 10.05
CA GLN A 542 2.34 -22.02 10.64
C GLN A 542 1.82 -21.12 11.76
N ARG A 543 0.51 -21.18 11.98
CA ARG A 543 -0.13 -20.53 13.12
C ARG A 543 0.15 -21.32 14.39
N ALA A 544 0.31 -20.64 15.51
CA ALA A 544 0.23 -21.29 16.80
C ALA A 544 -1.16 -21.94 16.98
N ALA A 545 -1.23 -23.03 17.75
CA ALA A 545 -2.43 -23.85 17.89
C ALA A 545 -3.69 -23.04 18.26
N ALA A 546 -3.55 -22.02 19.10
CA ALA A 546 -4.66 -21.14 19.52
C ALA A 546 -5.27 -20.30 18.39
N TYR A 547 -4.56 -20.13 17.27
CA TYR A 547 -4.97 -19.29 16.13
C TYR A 547 -5.16 -20.10 14.84
N ALA A 548 -5.07 -21.44 14.91
CA ALA A 548 -5.30 -22.30 13.77
C ALA A 548 -6.76 -22.17 13.30
N GLY A 549 -6.96 -21.82 12.01
CA GLY A 549 -8.29 -21.61 11.44
C GLY A 549 -9.01 -20.34 11.90
N VAL A 550 -8.36 -19.49 12.71
CA VAL A 550 -8.93 -18.22 13.18
C VAL A 550 -8.65 -17.12 12.16
N GLU A 551 -9.68 -16.40 11.74
CA GLU A 551 -9.54 -15.22 10.88
C GLU A 551 -9.19 -13.99 11.72
N LEU A 552 -8.20 -13.22 11.27
CA LEU A 552 -7.87 -11.94 11.88
C LEU A 552 -8.82 -10.86 11.32
N PRO A 553 -9.59 -10.14 12.16
CA PRO A 553 -10.30 -8.94 11.73
C PRO A 553 -9.35 -7.99 11.03
N SER A 554 -9.81 -7.23 10.04
CA SER A 554 -8.93 -6.33 9.30
C SER A 554 -8.23 -5.33 10.23
N GLU A 555 -6.93 -5.13 10.00
CA GLU A 555 -6.05 -4.23 10.77
C GLU A 555 -5.23 -3.35 9.82
N GLY A 556 -4.78 -2.20 10.31
CA GLY A 556 -3.87 -1.33 9.56
C GLY A 556 -2.54 -2.04 9.22
N THR A 557 -2.08 -1.88 7.99
CA THR A 557 -0.83 -2.47 7.47
C THR A 557 0.18 -1.38 7.13
N ALA A 558 1.42 -1.58 7.58
CA ALA A 558 2.52 -0.64 7.35
C ALA A 558 3.37 -1.03 6.14
N LEU A 559 4.05 -0.04 5.56
CA LEU A 559 5.12 -0.28 4.59
C LEU A 559 6.21 -1.14 5.25
N GLY A 560 6.65 -2.20 4.58
CA GLY A 560 7.61 -3.15 5.13
C GLY A 560 7.01 -4.30 5.92
N ALA A 561 5.68 -4.33 6.14
CA ALA A 561 5.04 -5.41 6.88
C ALA A 561 5.20 -6.75 6.15
N LEU A 562 5.62 -7.78 6.89
CA LEU A 562 5.75 -9.15 6.43
C LEU A 562 4.48 -9.91 6.78
N GLN A 563 3.49 -9.79 5.90
CA GLN A 563 2.21 -10.45 6.06
C GLN A 563 2.32 -11.93 5.68
N VAL A 564 1.71 -12.83 6.46
CA VAL A 564 1.72 -14.26 6.16
C VAL A 564 0.28 -14.75 5.92
N PRO A 565 -0.13 -14.98 4.66
CA PRO A 565 -1.41 -15.57 4.33
C PRO A 565 -1.54 -17.03 4.82
N ALA A 566 -2.71 -17.64 4.60
CA ALA A 566 -2.99 -19.02 5.02
C ALA A 566 -2.08 -20.08 4.38
N ASN A 567 -1.46 -19.78 3.23
CA ASN A 567 -0.49 -20.66 2.57
C ASN A 567 0.88 -20.67 3.24
N GLY A 568 1.10 -19.86 4.29
CA GLY A 568 2.36 -19.80 5.05
C GLY A 568 3.53 -19.17 4.30
N GLN A 569 3.32 -18.62 3.10
CA GLN A 569 4.35 -17.98 2.28
C GLN A 569 4.29 -16.45 2.45
N PRO A 570 5.32 -15.79 2.99
CA PRO A 570 5.26 -14.37 3.32
C PRO A 570 5.11 -13.44 2.11
N VAL A 571 4.42 -12.32 2.32
CA VAL A 571 4.37 -11.18 1.41
C VAL A 571 4.92 -9.97 2.15
N LEU A 572 6.03 -9.41 1.66
CA LEU A 572 6.62 -8.18 2.16
C LEU A 572 5.95 -6.98 1.46
N PHE A 573 5.17 -6.20 2.19
CA PHE A 573 4.50 -5.02 1.65
C PHE A 573 5.44 -3.88 1.30
N LEU A 574 5.19 -3.26 0.14
CA LEU A 574 5.95 -2.17 -0.45
C LEU A 574 5.05 -0.94 -0.68
N ALA A 575 5.50 0.10 -1.39
CA ALA A 575 4.85 1.42 -1.41
C ALA A 575 3.36 1.45 -1.80
N ASP A 576 2.90 0.52 -2.65
CA ASP A 576 1.49 0.46 -3.09
C ASP A 576 0.69 -0.60 -2.30
N HIS A 577 1.10 -0.91 -1.07
CA HIS A 577 0.41 -1.90 -0.25
C HIS A 577 -1.01 -1.43 0.15
N PRO A 578 -1.96 -2.36 0.39
CA PRO A 578 -3.25 -1.96 0.93
C PRO A 578 -3.08 -1.35 2.32
N LEU A 579 -3.95 -0.42 2.70
CA LEU A 579 -3.92 0.19 4.03
C LEU A 579 -4.35 -0.76 5.14
N THR A 580 -5.20 -1.74 4.82
CA THR A 580 -5.71 -2.71 5.80
C THR A 580 -5.66 -4.12 5.25
N GLY A 581 -5.36 -5.10 6.11
CA GLY A 581 -5.31 -6.52 5.74
C GLY A 581 -5.89 -7.43 6.83
N GLY A 582 -6.35 -8.61 6.44
CA GLY A 582 -6.92 -9.64 7.35
C GLY A 582 -5.98 -10.83 7.60
N TYR A 583 -4.71 -10.72 7.25
CA TYR A 583 -3.71 -11.75 7.55
C TYR A 583 -2.69 -11.20 8.54
N PRO A 584 -2.23 -12.03 9.50
CA PRO A 584 -1.29 -11.60 10.52
C PRO A 584 0.07 -11.27 9.93
N VAL A 585 0.65 -10.21 10.48
CA VAL A 585 1.98 -9.71 10.15
C VAL A 585 2.95 -10.21 11.21
N ILE A 586 3.91 -11.04 10.81
CA ILE A 586 4.85 -11.70 11.74
C ILE A 586 5.98 -10.77 12.18
N GLY A 587 6.31 -9.79 11.35
CA GLY A 587 7.33 -8.76 11.56
C GLY A 587 7.25 -7.67 10.49
N CYS A 588 8.03 -6.62 10.62
CA CYS A 588 8.16 -5.55 9.64
C CYS A 588 9.63 -5.27 9.33
N VAL A 589 9.96 -5.08 8.05
CA VAL A 589 11.29 -4.64 7.63
C VAL A 589 11.58 -3.26 8.19
N ALA A 590 12.78 -3.08 8.74
CA ALA A 590 13.22 -1.81 9.28
C ALA A 590 13.30 -0.75 8.16
N PRO A 591 12.90 0.52 8.42
CA PRO A 591 12.79 1.54 7.39
C PRO A 591 14.06 1.73 6.53
N TYR A 592 15.24 1.63 7.14
CA TYR A 592 16.53 1.77 6.44
C TYR A 592 16.88 0.62 5.48
N HIS A 593 16.12 -0.48 5.47
CA HIS A 593 16.26 -1.58 4.51
C HIS A 593 15.12 -1.63 3.48
N LEU A 594 14.18 -0.69 3.49
CA LEU A 594 13.10 -0.62 2.50
C LEU A 594 13.62 -0.29 1.09
N ASP A 595 14.53 0.67 0.97
CA ASP A 595 15.19 1.00 -0.31
C ASP A 595 15.97 -0.21 -0.86
N ARG A 596 16.56 -1.03 0.03
CA ARG A 596 17.20 -2.29 -0.37
C ARG A 596 16.18 -3.30 -0.89
N ALA A 597 15.05 -3.46 -0.20
CA ALA A 597 13.97 -4.36 -0.63
C ALA A 597 13.36 -3.93 -1.98
N ALA A 598 13.27 -2.62 -2.23
CA ALA A 598 12.82 -2.04 -3.49
C ALA A 598 13.71 -2.38 -4.69
N GLN A 599 14.92 -2.88 -4.50
CA GLN A 599 15.86 -3.18 -5.57
C GLN A 599 16.01 -4.69 -5.84
N LEU A 600 15.23 -5.55 -5.18
CA LEU A 600 15.35 -7.00 -5.31
C LEU A 600 14.63 -7.53 -6.56
N PRO A 601 15.35 -8.10 -7.54
CA PRO A 601 14.72 -8.80 -8.66
C PRO A 601 14.17 -10.18 -8.24
N ALA A 602 13.27 -10.73 -9.06
CA ALA A 602 12.81 -12.10 -8.87
C ALA A 602 13.98 -13.09 -9.02
N GLY A 603 13.96 -14.15 -8.22
CA GLY A 603 15.02 -15.13 -8.10
C GLY A 603 16.03 -14.84 -6.99
N THR A 604 16.13 -13.58 -6.52
CA THR A 604 16.99 -13.22 -5.39
C THR A 604 16.51 -13.88 -4.10
N PHE A 605 17.46 -14.40 -3.31
CA PHE A 605 17.17 -14.89 -1.97
C PHE A 605 17.35 -13.79 -0.93
N VAL A 606 16.45 -13.75 0.05
CA VAL A 606 16.56 -12.90 1.24
C VAL A 606 16.62 -13.74 2.52
N ARG A 607 17.24 -13.18 3.55
CA ARG A 607 17.19 -13.68 4.92
C ARG A 607 16.77 -12.56 5.86
N PHE A 608 16.08 -12.92 6.93
CA PHE A 608 15.67 -11.96 7.95
C PHE A 608 16.57 -12.01 9.17
N ARG A 609 16.97 -10.84 9.66
CA ARG A 609 17.68 -10.66 10.93
C ARG A 609 16.80 -9.86 11.86
N VAL A 610 16.48 -10.42 13.02
CA VAL A 610 15.67 -9.73 14.04
C VAL A 610 16.54 -8.69 14.74
N VAL A 611 16.14 -7.43 14.66
CA VAL A 611 16.81 -6.31 15.35
C VAL A 611 16.03 -5.81 16.57
N ALA A 612 14.73 -6.11 16.63
CA ALA A 612 13.88 -5.81 17.78
C ALA A 612 12.92 -6.98 18.04
N PRO A 613 12.86 -7.51 19.29
CA PRO A 613 11.97 -8.61 19.65
C PRO A 613 10.51 -8.14 19.74
N PHE A 614 9.59 -9.10 19.76
CA PHE A 614 8.17 -8.82 19.99
C PHE A 614 7.93 -8.54 21.48
N VAL A 615 7.85 -7.26 21.84
CA VAL A 615 7.58 -6.79 23.20
C VAL A 615 6.51 -5.71 23.14
N GLU A 616 5.40 -5.92 23.85
CA GLU A 616 4.34 -4.93 23.95
C GLU A 616 4.84 -3.66 24.66
N HIS A 617 4.49 -2.49 24.13
CA HIS A 617 4.99 -1.24 24.69
C HIS A 617 4.36 -0.91 26.03
N GLY A 618 5.23 -0.67 27.03
CA GLY A 618 4.86 -0.26 28.38
C GLY A 618 4.21 -1.35 29.20
N LYS A 619 4.56 -2.61 28.96
CA LYS A 619 4.37 -3.74 29.87
C LYS A 619 5.71 -4.15 30.48
#